data_AF-A0A7Z8E1G6-F1
#
_entry.id   AF-A0A7Z8E1G6-F1
#
_cell.length_a   1.000
_cell.length_b   1.000
_cell.length_c   1.000
_cell.angle_alpha   90.00
_cell.angle_beta   90.00
_cell.angle_gamma   90.00
#
_symmetry.space_group_name_H-M   'P 1'
#
loop_
_entity.id
_entity.type
_entity.pdbx_description
1 polymer ?
#
loop_
_entity_poly.entity_id
_entity_poly.type
_entity_poly.pdbx_seq_one_letter_code
_entity_poly.pdbx_strand_id
1 'polypeptide(L)'
;MLAFTLSLALGLFFNSAHADSLPQKNGADQKTPKVTVSNKDVPDAVRKLAEEQYLSRVALLDKASNHKATSYTLGEPFKIYKFNKESDGNYYYPVLNKKGDVVYVVTISPNPSNSKASKQQNNYSINVSPFLSKI
;
A
#
# COMPACT_ATOMS: atom_id res chain seq x y z
N MET A 1 53.93 27.27 23.60
CA MET A 1 52.97 26.27 23.12
C MET A 1 51.62 26.94 22.95
N LEU A 2 51.11 27.00 21.72
CA LEU A 2 49.79 27.56 21.39
C LEU A 2 48.75 26.44 21.52
N ALA A 3 47.76 26.58 22.40
CA ALA A 3 46.64 25.64 22.49
C ALA A 3 45.49 26.17 21.61
N PHE A 4 45.23 25.47 20.50
CA PHE A 4 44.03 25.66 19.68
C PHE A 4 42.89 24.85 20.28
N THR A 5 41.86 25.51 20.81
CA THR A 5 40.60 24.83 21.16
C THR A 5 39.71 24.78 19.93
N LEU A 6 39.61 23.61 19.30
CA LEU A 6 38.66 23.35 18.21
C LEU A 6 37.27 23.11 18.81
N SER A 7 36.38 24.09 18.73
CA SER A 7 34.99 23.94 19.16
C SER A 7 34.14 23.43 17.99
N LEU A 8 33.71 22.17 18.06
CA LEU A 8 32.81 21.56 17.08
C LEU A 8 31.36 21.92 17.42
N ALA A 9 30.82 22.98 16.82
CA ALA A 9 29.40 23.30 16.96
C ALA A 9 28.58 22.40 16.03
N LEU A 10 28.00 21.33 16.60
CA LEU A 10 27.03 20.49 15.90
C LEU A 10 25.65 21.20 15.92
N GLY A 11 25.38 21.99 14.88
CA GLY A 11 24.06 22.58 14.67
C GLY A 11 23.03 21.52 14.33
N LEU A 12 22.20 21.13 15.30
CA LEU A 12 21.00 20.33 15.06
C LEU A 12 19.93 21.22 14.43
N PHE A 13 19.84 21.22 13.11
CA PHE A 13 18.71 21.82 12.40
C PHE A 13 17.49 20.91 12.55
N PHE A 14 16.69 21.14 13.59
CA PHE A 14 15.35 20.57 13.70
C PHE A 14 14.42 21.30 12.72
N ASN A 15 14.29 20.78 11.49
CA ASN A 15 13.16 21.15 10.64
C ASN A 15 11.89 20.62 11.31
N SER A 16 11.21 21.51 12.05
CA SER A 16 9.87 21.25 12.56
C SER A 16 8.92 21.31 11.39
N ALA A 17 8.67 20.17 10.75
CA ALA A 17 7.59 20.06 9.78
C ALA A 17 6.27 20.19 10.56
N HIS A 18 5.64 21.36 10.48
CA HIS A 18 4.28 21.55 10.96
C HIS A 18 3.35 20.84 9.98
N ALA A 19 2.85 19.66 10.37
CA ALA A 19 1.75 19.03 9.67
C ALA A 19 0.51 19.89 9.93
N ASP A 20 0.03 20.60 8.92
CA ASP A 20 -1.31 21.19 8.96
C ASP A 20 -2.30 20.06 9.24
N SER A 21 -2.96 20.13 10.39
CA SER A 21 -4.00 19.18 10.74
C SER A 21 -5.14 19.33 9.74
N LEU A 22 -5.19 18.44 8.75
CA LEU A 22 -6.40 18.26 7.95
C LEU A 22 -7.55 18.02 8.93
N PRO A 23 -8.70 18.71 8.78
CA PRO A 23 -9.85 18.46 9.65
C PRO A 23 -10.26 17.01 9.48
N GLN A 24 -9.96 16.21 10.50
CA GLN A 24 -10.44 14.84 10.62
C GLN A 24 -11.95 14.95 10.80
N LYS A 25 -12.68 14.87 9.68
CA LYS A 25 -14.15 14.90 9.68
C LYS A 25 -14.61 13.73 10.54
N ASN A 26 -15.18 14.04 11.71
CA ASN A 26 -15.71 13.06 12.66
C ASN A 26 -16.54 12.00 11.91
N GLY A 27 -15.99 10.79 11.81
CA GLY A 27 -16.59 9.66 11.09
C GLY A 27 -17.73 8.99 11.84
N ALA A 28 -18.45 9.73 12.69
CA ALA A 28 -19.43 9.18 13.63
C ALA A 28 -20.64 8.51 12.95
N ASP A 29 -20.90 8.77 11.66
CA ASP A 29 -22.05 8.24 10.92
C ASP A 29 -21.69 7.22 9.82
N GLN A 30 -20.43 6.78 9.71
CA GLN A 30 -20.05 5.79 8.68
C GLN A 30 -20.13 4.37 9.22
N LYS A 31 -21.11 3.60 8.76
CA LYS A 31 -21.27 2.16 9.09
C LYS A 31 -20.12 1.28 8.59
N THR A 32 -19.31 1.76 7.64
CA THR A 32 -18.13 1.08 7.09
C THR A 32 -16.98 2.07 6.83
N PRO A 33 -15.72 1.65 6.95
CA PRO A 33 -14.56 2.53 6.71
C PRO A 33 -14.52 2.99 5.25
N LYS A 34 -14.18 4.26 5.01
CA LYS A 34 -13.97 4.81 3.66
C LYS A 34 -12.57 5.36 3.50
N VAL A 35 -11.94 5.08 2.36
CA VAL A 35 -10.65 5.67 1.96
C VAL A 35 -10.91 6.78 0.95
N THR A 36 -10.37 7.97 1.21
CA THR A 36 -10.44 9.08 0.26
C THR A 36 -9.39 8.88 -0.82
N VAL A 37 -9.82 8.82 -2.08
CA VAL A 37 -8.93 8.67 -3.24
C VAL A 37 -9.20 9.78 -4.25
N SER A 38 -8.14 10.38 -4.79
CA SER A 38 -8.24 11.46 -5.77
C SER A 38 -8.68 10.97 -7.15
N ASN A 39 -8.36 9.72 -7.50
CA ASN A 39 -8.82 9.07 -8.73
C ASN A 39 -9.09 7.57 -8.47
N LYS A 40 -10.32 7.13 -8.73
CA LYS A 40 -10.80 5.74 -8.60
C LYS A 40 -10.51 4.84 -9.80
N ASP A 41 -10.01 5.41 -10.90
CA ASP A 41 -9.70 4.67 -12.11
C ASP A 41 -8.64 3.62 -11.81
N VAL A 42 -8.93 2.40 -12.27
CA VAL A 42 -8.01 1.27 -12.24
C VAL A 42 -7.98 0.65 -13.63
N PRO A 43 -6.79 0.51 -14.26
CA PRO A 43 -6.68 -0.14 -15.56
C PRO A 43 -7.21 -1.57 -15.54
N ASP A 44 -7.87 -2.00 -16.63
CA ASP A 44 -8.42 -3.35 -16.73
C ASP A 44 -7.38 -4.44 -16.52
N ALA A 45 -6.14 -4.22 -16.99
CA ALA A 45 -5.03 -5.14 -16.78
C ALA A 45 -4.68 -5.32 -15.29
N VAL A 46 -4.78 -4.25 -14.49
CA VAL A 46 -4.57 -4.30 -13.04
C VAL A 46 -5.69 -5.07 -12.36
N ARG A 47 -6.95 -4.79 -12.73
CA ARG A 47 -8.11 -5.49 -12.17
C ARG A 47 -8.06 -6.99 -12.46
N LYS A 48 -7.85 -7.37 -13.73
CA LYS A 48 -7.72 -8.77 -14.14
C LYS A 48 -6.59 -9.49 -13.42
N LEU A 49 -5.42 -8.85 -13.33
CA LEU A 49 -4.27 -9.44 -12.61
C LEU A 49 -4.60 -9.70 -11.14
N ALA A 50 -5.30 -8.77 -10.47
CA ALA A 50 -5.73 -8.95 -9.09
C ALA A 50 -6.69 -10.14 -8.97
N GLU A 51 -7.77 -10.14 -9.75
CA GLU A 51 -8.84 -11.14 -9.72
C GLU A 51 -8.32 -12.56 -10.02
N GLU A 52 -7.42 -12.70 -10.99
CA GLU A 52 -6.89 -14.00 -11.42
C GLU A 52 -5.85 -14.57 -10.44
N GLN A 53 -5.08 -13.73 -9.76
CA GLN A 53 -3.86 -14.19 -9.04
C GLN A 53 -3.94 -14.06 -7.52
N TYR A 54 -4.90 -13.33 -6.94
CA TYR A 54 -4.88 -13.09 -5.49
C TYR A 54 -5.08 -14.37 -4.66
N LEU A 55 -6.03 -15.24 -5.02
CA LEU A 55 -6.37 -16.43 -4.23
C LEU A 55 -5.20 -17.41 -4.13
N SER A 56 -4.47 -17.63 -5.23
CA SER A 56 -3.32 -18.53 -5.23
C SER A 56 -2.22 -18.04 -4.28
N ARG A 57 -2.00 -16.72 -4.22
CA ARG A 57 -1.03 -16.09 -3.33
C ARG A 57 -1.48 -16.09 -1.86
N VAL A 58 -2.76 -15.85 -1.61
CA VAL A 58 -3.35 -15.98 -0.26
C VAL A 58 -3.19 -17.40 0.27
N ALA A 59 -3.45 -18.42 -0.55
CA ALA A 59 -3.29 -19.82 -0.14
C ALA A 59 -1.84 -20.16 0.25
N LEU A 60 -0.84 -19.56 -0.41
CA LEU A 60 0.57 -19.73 -0.04
C LEU A 60 0.89 -19.09 1.32
N LEU A 61 0.34 -17.90 1.60
CA LEU A 61 0.52 -17.21 2.89
C LEU A 61 -0.17 -17.96 4.03
N ASP A 62 -1.39 -18.44 3.81
CA ASP A 62 -2.12 -19.25 4.79
C ASP A 62 -1.34 -20.52 5.14
N LYS A 63 -0.81 -21.21 4.11
CA LYS A 63 0.05 -22.38 4.31
C LYS A 63 1.31 -22.05 5.12
N ALA A 64 1.96 -20.92 4.82
CA ALA A 64 3.18 -20.50 5.52
C ALA A 64 2.93 -20.09 6.98
N SER A 65 1.73 -19.58 7.28
CA SER A 65 1.34 -19.10 8.62
C SER A 65 0.56 -20.13 9.45
N ASN A 66 0.35 -21.35 8.94
CA ASN A 66 -0.54 -22.36 9.53
C ASN A 66 -1.98 -21.86 9.74
N HIS A 67 -2.41 -20.87 8.95
CA HIS A 67 -3.79 -20.40 8.95
C HIS A 67 -4.64 -21.38 8.14
N LYS A 68 -5.79 -21.80 8.69
CA LYS A 68 -6.78 -22.57 7.91
C LYS A 68 -7.42 -21.68 6.86
N ALA A 69 -7.35 -22.10 5.60
CA ALA A 69 -7.98 -21.41 4.49
C ALA A 69 -9.46 -21.12 4.77
N THR A 70 -9.84 -19.85 4.65
CA THR A 70 -11.25 -19.42 4.67
C THR A 70 -11.69 -19.00 3.26
N SER A 71 -12.97 -18.65 3.07
CA SER A 71 -13.36 -18.02 1.81
C SER A 71 -12.97 -16.54 1.86
N TYR A 72 -12.33 -16.08 0.79
CA TYR A 72 -11.89 -14.71 0.66
C TYR A 72 -12.66 -13.97 -0.42
N THR A 73 -12.81 -12.68 -0.25
CA THR A 73 -13.29 -11.77 -1.29
C THR A 73 -12.29 -10.64 -1.48
N LEU A 74 -12.20 -10.15 -2.71
CA LEU A 74 -11.40 -8.98 -3.04
C LEU A 74 -12.29 -7.74 -2.86
N GLY A 75 -11.88 -6.81 -2.00
CA GLY A 75 -12.61 -5.56 -1.78
C GLY A 75 -12.29 -4.48 -2.80
N GLU A 76 -12.91 -3.31 -2.65
CA GLU A 76 -12.68 -2.18 -3.54
C GLU A 76 -11.24 -1.67 -3.48
N PRO A 77 -10.61 -1.35 -4.62
CA PRO A 77 -9.24 -0.88 -4.64
C PRO A 77 -9.09 0.54 -4.10
N PHE A 78 -7.93 0.84 -3.52
CA PHE A 78 -7.53 2.18 -3.10
C PHE A 78 -6.10 2.52 -3.55
N LYS A 79 -5.74 3.80 -3.39
CA LYS A 79 -4.42 4.37 -3.71
C LYS A 79 -3.84 5.05 -2.47
N ILE A 80 -2.52 5.02 -2.34
CA ILE A 80 -1.80 5.70 -1.26
C ILE A 80 -1.13 6.95 -1.84
N TYR A 81 -1.16 8.02 -1.06
CA TYR A 81 -0.63 9.32 -1.44
C TYR A 81 0.36 9.81 -0.38
N LYS A 82 1.43 10.46 -0.85
CA LYS A 82 2.29 11.29 0.01
C LYS A 82 1.52 12.52 0.50
N PHE A 83 2.02 13.20 1.53
CA PHE A 83 1.40 14.44 2.04
C PHE A 83 1.30 15.57 0.99
N ASN A 84 2.21 15.60 0.01
CA ASN A 84 2.16 16.51 -1.14
C ASN A 84 1.10 16.10 -2.20
N LYS A 85 0.24 15.12 -1.91
CA LYS A 85 -0.82 14.57 -2.78
C LYS A 85 -0.33 13.78 -4.00
N GLU A 86 0.97 13.49 -4.07
CA GLU A 86 1.53 12.62 -5.11
C GLU A 86 1.17 11.16 -4.83
N SER A 87 0.63 10.45 -5.84
CA SER A 87 0.35 9.02 -5.73
C SER A 87 1.66 8.24 -5.69
N ASP A 88 1.70 7.17 -4.91
CA ASP A 88 2.82 6.24 -4.91
C ASP A 88 2.90 5.35 -6.18
N GLY A 89 1.89 5.41 -7.04
CA GLY A 89 1.82 4.69 -8.30
C GLY A 89 1.29 3.26 -8.21
N ASN A 90 0.98 2.76 -7.01
CA ASN A 90 0.50 1.40 -6.78
C ASN A 90 -1.03 1.33 -6.70
N TYR A 91 -1.55 0.11 -6.85
CA TYR A 91 -2.96 -0.21 -6.62
C TYR A 91 -3.08 -1.23 -5.50
N TYR A 92 -3.95 -0.97 -4.54
CA TYR A 92 -4.12 -1.79 -3.35
C TYR A 92 -5.52 -2.37 -3.29
N TYR A 93 -5.65 -3.69 -3.19
CA TYR A 93 -6.93 -4.35 -2.97
C TYR A 93 -6.94 -5.04 -1.61
N PRO A 94 -7.87 -4.72 -0.71
CA PRO A 94 -8.01 -5.45 0.54
C PRO A 94 -8.55 -6.86 0.26
N VAL A 95 -7.98 -7.87 0.92
CA VAL A 95 -8.50 -9.23 0.94
C VAL A 95 -9.29 -9.41 2.23
N LEU A 96 -10.59 -9.66 2.07
CA LEU A 96 -11.54 -9.78 3.16
C LEU A 96 -11.81 -11.25 3.48
N ASN A 97 -11.84 -11.60 4.77
CA ASN A 97 -12.34 -12.89 5.22
C ASN A 97 -13.89 -12.92 5.28
N LYS A 98 -14.48 -14.06 5.67
CA LYS A 98 -15.94 -14.22 5.85
C LYS A 98 -16.60 -13.21 6.81
N LYS A 99 -15.84 -12.67 7.77
CA LYS A 99 -16.32 -11.70 8.75
C LYS A 99 -16.25 -10.26 8.23
N GLY A 100 -15.64 -10.06 7.07
CA GLY A 100 -15.35 -8.73 6.52
C GLY A 100 -14.07 -8.11 7.07
N ASP A 101 -13.23 -8.87 7.77
CA ASP A 101 -11.93 -8.36 8.25
C ASP A 101 -10.93 -8.36 7.10
N VAL A 102 -10.16 -7.28 6.97
CA VAL A 102 -9.01 -7.20 6.06
C VAL A 102 -7.86 -8.01 6.65
N VAL A 103 -7.52 -9.14 6.01
CA VAL A 103 -6.47 -10.07 6.48
C VAL A 103 -5.19 -9.96 5.67
N TYR A 104 -5.29 -9.58 4.40
CA TYR A 104 -4.16 -9.31 3.52
C TYR A 104 -4.48 -8.13 2.60
N VAL A 105 -3.45 -7.63 1.92
CA VAL A 105 -3.59 -6.63 0.86
C VAL A 105 -2.85 -7.11 -0.38
N VAL A 106 -3.54 -7.11 -1.51
CA VAL A 106 -2.92 -7.24 -2.84
C VAL A 106 -2.34 -5.90 -3.22
N THR A 107 -1.05 -5.85 -3.52
CA THR A 107 -0.37 -4.67 -4.07
C THR A 107 0.01 -4.96 -5.51
N ILE A 108 -0.44 -4.11 -6.43
CA ILE A 108 -0.06 -4.17 -7.84
C ILE A 108 0.76 -2.93 -8.17
N SER A 109 1.99 -3.16 -8.63
CA SER A 109 2.97 -2.11 -8.92
C SER A 109 3.31 -2.11 -10.41
N PRO A 110 3.47 -0.93 -11.04
CA PRO A 110 4.03 -0.85 -12.39
C PRO A 110 5.40 -1.50 -12.43
N ASN A 111 5.68 -2.31 -13.47
CA ASN A 111 6.99 -2.92 -13.65
C ASN A 111 7.92 -1.93 -14.39
N PRO A 112 8.99 -1.41 -13.76
CA PRO A 112 9.86 -0.43 -14.40
C PRO A 112 10.71 -1.03 -15.54
N SER A 113 10.83 -2.36 -15.65
CA SER A 113 11.70 -3.05 -16.61
C SER A 113 11.20 -3.08 -18.06
N ASN A 114 10.17 -2.29 -18.40
CA ASN A 114 9.63 -2.21 -19.76
C ASN A 114 10.40 -1.23 -20.67
N SER A 115 11.68 -0.96 -20.38
CA SER A 115 12.58 -0.36 -21.36
C SER A 115 12.98 -1.41 -22.40
N LYS A 116 12.19 -1.54 -23.46
CA LYS A 116 12.60 -2.11 -24.76
C LYS A 116 13.23 -3.51 -24.72
N ALA A 117 12.44 -4.59 -24.51
CA ALA A 117 12.62 -5.91 -25.18
C ALA A 117 11.89 -7.05 -24.45
N SER A 118 10.60 -7.23 -24.68
CA SER A 118 10.00 -8.55 -24.98
C SER A 118 8.49 -8.37 -25.19
N LYS A 119 7.93 -9.07 -26.18
CA LYS A 119 6.53 -8.95 -26.61
C LYS A 119 5.54 -9.68 -25.67
N GLN A 120 5.88 -9.93 -24.41
CA GLN A 120 5.01 -10.64 -23.48
C GLN A 120 5.28 -10.33 -22.00
N GLN A 121 5.72 -9.10 -21.69
CA GLN A 121 5.97 -8.67 -20.33
C GLN A 121 4.73 -8.01 -19.73
N ASN A 122 4.15 -8.62 -18.69
CA ASN A 122 3.11 -8.00 -17.89
C ASN A 122 3.63 -6.66 -17.35
N ASN A 123 2.93 -5.57 -17.70
CA ASN A 123 3.26 -4.19 -17.31
C ASN A 123 3.22 -3.95 -15.79
N TYR A 124 2.79 -4.94 -15.02
CA TYR A 124 2.55 -4.87 -13.59
C TYR A 124 3.09 -6.12 -12.90
N SER A 125 3.65 -5.91 -11.71
CA SER A 125 3.93 -6.97 -10.74
C SER A 125 2.83 -7.02 -9.70
N ILE A 126 2.66 -8.17 -9.06
CA ILE A 126 1.68 -8.39 -8.00
C ILE A 126 2.37 -8.97 -6.77
N ASN A 127 2.00 -8.46 -5.61
CA ASN A 127 2.39 -8.96 -4.29
C ASN A 127 1.14 -9.12 -3.42
N VAL A 128 1.14 -10.08 -2.49
CA VAL A 128 0.11 -10.20 -1.45
C VAL A 128 0.84 -10.33 -0.12
N SER A 129 0.44 -9.56 0.88
CA SER A 129 1.10 -9.52 2.18
C SER A 129 0.14 -9.02 3.26
N PRO A 130 0.50 -9.12 4.56
CA PRO A 130 -0.30 -8.52 5.63
C PRO A 130 -0.10 -7.00 5.75
N PHE A 131 0.30 -6.32 4.66
CA PHE A 131 0.51 -4.88 4.66
C PHE A 131 -0.78 -4.14 5.04
N LEU A 132 -0.73 -3.31 6.09
CA LEU A 132 -1.87 -2.59 6.68
C LEU A 132 -3.00 -3.45 7.24
N SER A 133 -2.94 -4.79 7.13
CA SER A 133 -3.85 -5.67 7.84
C SER A 133 -3.39 -5.85 9.28
N LYS A 134 -4.36 -6.09 10.17
CA LYS A 134 -4.05 -6.33 11.58
C LYS A 134 -3.47 -7.74 11.71
N ILE A 135 -2.32 -7.85 12.37
CA ILE A 135 -1.71 -9.14 12.78
C ILE A 135 -2.45 -9.67 14.00
#